data_AF-A0A2A6REE8-F1
#
_entry.id   AF-A0A2A6REE8-F1
#
_cell.length_a   1.000
_cell.length_b   1.000
_cell.length_c   1.000
_cell.angle_alpha   90.00
_cell.angle_beta   90.00
_cell.angle_gamma   90.00
#
_symmetry.space_group_name_H-M   'P 1'
#
loop_
_entity.id
_entity.type
_entity.pdbx_description
1 polymer ?
#
loop_
_entity_poly.entity_id
_entity_poly.type
_entity_poly.pdbx_seq_one_letter_code
_entity_poly.pdbx_strand_id
1 'polypeptide(L)'
;MWDAEKQHHFDQLRQRALTETLSGEEARELEEMLAALEAVEQSYLAPALARMDVDLHQREEQLTMLQTRNEELALLAQQHAQLLSEAKKWLDSFEQRRLILQDRYTRLTQPLAPSKARG
;
A
#
# COMPACT_ATOMS: atom_id res chain seq x y z
N MET A 1 -28.85 30.22 -13.67
CA MET A 1 -28.87 29.93 -12.21
C MET A 1 -30.23 29.34 -11.88
N TRP A 2 -30.23 28.21 -11.17
CA TRP A 2 -31.44 27.55 -10.65
C TRP A 2 -31.80 28.24 -9.32
N ASP A 3 -33.02 28.73 -9.18
CA ASP A 3 -33.48 29.51 -8.04
C ASP A 3 -34.80 28.94 -7.49
N ALA A 4 -35.28 29.48 -6.37
CA ALA A 4 -36.48 29.00 -5.70
C ALA A 4 -37.75 29.11 -6.58
N GLU A 5 -37.80 30.10 -7.47
CA GLU A 5 -38.93 30.32 -8.37
C GLU A 5 -38.97 29.25 -9.48
N LYS A 6 -37.82 28.96 -10.10
CA LYS A 6 -37.69 27.86 -11.06
C LYS A 6 -37.91 26.49 -10.45
N GLN A 7 -37.45 26.27 -9.21
CA GLN A 7 -37.73 25.04 -8.48
C GLN A 7 -39.23 24.86 -8.27
N HIS A 8 -39.91 25.92 -7.82
CA HIS A 8 -41.36 25.87 -7.60
C HIS A 8 -42.13 25.62 -8.90
N HIS A 9 -41.74 26.28 -9.98
CA HIS A 9 -42.33 26.09 -11.31
C HIS A 9 -42.10 24.66 -11.85
N PHE A 10 -40.88 24.15 -11.72
CA PHE A 10 -40.54 22.77 -12.07
C PHE A 10 -41.37 21.76 -11.27
N ASP A 11 -41.52 21.97 -9.96
CA ASP A 11 -42.31 21.10 -9.09
C ASP A 11 -43.80 21.10 -9.48
N GLN A 12 -44.34 22.26 -9.86
CA GLN A 12 -45.71 22.38 -10.39
C GLN A 12 -45.89 21.63 -11.71
N LEU A 13 -44.99 21.82 -12.67
CA LEU A 13 -45.01 21.11 -13.96
C LEU A 13 -44.90 19.59 -13.75
N ARG A 14 -44.01 19.15 -12.86
CA ARG A 14 -43.84 17.74 -12.51
C ARG A 14 -45.09 17.15 -11.86
N GLN A 15 -45.73 17.91 -10.96
CA GLN A 15 -46.97 17.47 -10.31
C GLN A 15 -48.12 17.34 -11.34
N ARG A 16 -48.22 18.26 -12.30
CA ARG A 16 -49.19 18.18 -13.41
C ARG A 16 -48.89 17.05 -14.39
N ALA A 17 -47.63 16.71 -14.60
CA ALA A 17 -47.21 15.57 -15.41
C ALA A 17 -47.67 14.25 -14.78
N LEU A 18 -47.55 14.13 -13.44
CA LEU A 18 -48.02 12.97 -12.69
C LEU A 18 -49.55 12.78 -12.71
N THR A 19 -50.30 13.88 -12.88
CA THR A 19 -51.77 13.83 -12.99
C THR A 19 -52.26 13.75 -14.44
N GLU A 20 -51.36 13.59 -15.42
CA GLU A 20 -51.67 13.53 -16.87
C GLU A 20 -52.44 14.76 -17.41
N THR A 21 -52.38 15.89 -16.69
CA THR A 21 -53.07 17.13 -17.07
C THR A 21 -52.14 18.13 -17.76
N LEU A 22 -51.00 17.67 -18.24
CA LEU A 22 -49.96 18.50 -18.84
C LEU A 22 -50.31 18.80 -20.30
N SER A 23 -50.28 20.08 -20.68
CA SER A 23 -50.38 20.47 -22.09
C SER A 23 -49.09 20.16 -22.86
N GLY A 24 -49.16 20.13 -24.19
CA GLY A 24 -47.98 19.87 -25.03
C GLY A 24 -46.89 20.95 -24.91
N GLU A 25 -47.24 22.19 -24.57
CA GLU A 25 -46.28 23.27 -24.33
C GLU A 25 -45.59 23.10 -22.97
N GLU A 26 -46.36 22.83 -21.91
CA GLU A 26 -45.85 22.54 -20.57
C GLU A 26 -44.97 21.27 -20.54
N ALA A 27 -45.28 20.28 -21.38
CA ALA A 27 -44.46 19.08 -21.56
C ALA A 27 -43.08 19.39 -22.12
N ARG A 28 -43.02 20.24 -23.17
CA ARG A 28 -41.75 20.71 -23.74
C ARG A 28 -40.96 21.53 -22.73
N GLU A 29 -41.62 22.41 -22.01
CA GLU A 29 -40.97 23.23 -20.98
C GLU A 29 -40.36 22.36 -19.86
N LEU A 30 -41.08 21.34 -19.40
CA LEU A 30 -40.56 20.37 -18.43
C LEU A 30 -39.34 19.61 -18.98
N GLU A 31 -39.39 19.18 -20.25
CA GLU A 31 -38.28 18.51 -20.92
C GLU A 31 -37.04 19.40 -21.04
N GLU A 32 -37.22 20.67 -21.39
CA GLU A 32 -36.15 21.67 -21.45
C GLU A 32 -35.53 21.93 -20.08
N MET A 33 -36.34 22.02 -19.02
CA MET A 33 -35.85 22.17 -17.65
C MET A 33 -35.06 20.94 -17.18
N LEU A 34 -35.52 19.73 -17.50
CA LEU A 34 -34.80 18.48 -17.20
C LEU A 34 -33.46 18.43 -17.93
N ALA A 35 -33.44 18.71 -19.24
CA ALA A 35 -32.23 18.73 -20.03
C ALA A 35 -31.23 19.78 -19.51
N ALA A 36 -31.70 20.94 -19.07
CA ALA A 36 -30.86 21.96 -18.45
C ALA A 36 -30.27 21.52 -17.10
N LEU A 37 -31.05 20.84 -16.26
CA LEU A 37 -30.56 20.26 -15.00
C LEU A 37 -29.51 19.18 -15.25
N GLU A 38 -29.78 18.27 -16.18
CA GLU A 38 -28.88 17.18 -16.53
C GLU A 38 -27.56 17.72 -17.13
N ALA A 39 -27.62 18.74 -17.98
CA ALA A 39 -26.42 19.41 -18.51
C ALA A 39 -25.59 20.06 -17.39
N VAL A 40 -26.24 20.70 -16.42
CA VAL A 40 -25.56 21.26 -15.24
C VAL A 40 -24.94 20.14 -14.41
N GLU A 41 -25.71 19.10 -14.09
CA GLU A 41 -25.23 17.95 -13.33
C GLU A 41 -24.01 17.30 -14.00
N GLN A 42 -24.08 17.02 -15.31
CA GLN A 42 -22.95 16.50 -16.07
C GLN A 42 -21.75 17.44 -16.05
N SER A 43 -21.96 18.75 -16.18
CA SER A 43 -20.86 19.73 -16.15
C SER A 43 -20.12 19.79 -14.80
N TYR A 44 -20.79 19.45 -13.69
CA TYR A 44 -20.18 19.44 -12.36
C TYR A 44 -19.67 18.05 -11.95
N LEU A 45 -20.46 17.00 -12.18
CA LEU A 45 -20.14 15.65 -11.74
C LEU A 45 -19.12 14.98 -12.64
N ALA A 46 -19.20 15.12 -13.97
CA ALA A 46 -18.27 14.43 -14.86
C ALA A 46 -16.79 14.82 -14.60
N PRO A 47 -16.44 16.11 -14.41
CA PRO A 47 -15.08 16.47 -14.06
C PRO A 47 -14.67 16.00 -12.67
N ALA A 48 -15.60 15.97 -11.71
CA ALA A 48 -15.30 15.50 -10.35
C ALA A 48 -15.02 14.00 -10.33
N LEU A 49 -15.83 13.20 -11.04
CA LEU A 49 -15.64 11.77 -11.21
C LEU A 49 -14.33 11.47 -11.95
N ALA A 50 -14.05 12.19 -13.05
CA ALA A 50 -12.80 12.03 -13.78
C ALA A 50 -11.56 12.31 -12.91
N ARG A 51 -11.64 13.31 -12.01
CA ARG A 51 -10.56 13.57 -11.03
C ARG A 51 -10.42 12.43 -10.03
N MET A 52 -11.54 11.92 -9.50
CA MET A 52 -11.52 10.79 -8.57
C MET A 52 -10.92 9.55 -9.21
N ASP A 53 -11.24 9.27 -10.47
CA ASP A 53 -10.66 8.14 -11.20
C ASP A 53 -9.16 8.28 -11.36
N VAL A 54 -8.68 9.47 -11.74
CA VAL A 54 -7.24 9.75 -11.85
C VAL A 54 -6.54 9.59 -10.50
N ASP A 55 -7.12 10.14 -9.44
CA ASP A 55 -6.58 10.02 -8.08
C ASP A 55 -6.52 8.55 -7.64
N LEU A 56 -7.57 7.77 -7.92
CA LEU A 56 -7.62 6.35 -7.61
C LEU A 56 -6.51 5.57 -8.32
N HIS A 57 -6.34 5.78 -9.64
CA HIS A 57 -5.28 5.12 -10.40
C HIS A 57 -3.89 5.49 -9.87
N GLN A 58 -3.65 6.77 -9.57
CA GLN A 58 -2.37 7.21 -8.98
C GLN A 58 -2.09 6.54 -7.63
N ARG A 59 -3.12 6.36 -6.81
CA ARG A 59 -2.98 5.68 -5.50
C ARG A 59 -2.72 4.19 -5.66
N GLU A 60 -3.36 3.53 -6.61
CA GLU A 60 -3.13 2.11 -6.92
C GLU A 60 -1.69 1.89 -7.43
N GLU A 61 -1.20 2.76 -8.30
CA GLU A 61 0.20 2.72 -8.76
C GLU A 61 1.19 2.91 -7.59
N GLN A 62 0.92 3.89 -6.71
CA GLN A 62 1.74 4.12 -5.52
C GLN A 62 1.74 2.91 -4.58
N LEU A 63 0.57 2.31 -4.35
CA LEU A 63 0.44 1.12 -3.51
C LEU A 63 1.22 -0.06 -4.10
N THR A 64 1.10 -0.28 -5.39
CA THR A 64 1.82 -1.35 -6.09
C THR A 64 3.33 -1.16 -5.96
N MET A 65 3.83 0.05 -6.20
CA MET A 65 5.24 0.39 -6.05
C MET A 65 5.74 0.17 -4.60
N LEU A 66 4.97 0.58 -3.60
CA LEU A 66 5.32 0.38 -2.20
C LEU A 66 5.30 -1.11 -1.80
N GLN A 67 4.38 -1.90 -2.34
CA GLN A 67 4.33 -3.34 -2.12
C GLN A 67 5.56 -4.04 -2.69
N THR A 68 5.90 -3.77 -3.95
CA THR A 68 7.14 -4.30 -4.57
C THR A 68 8.37 -3.90 -3.75
N ARG A 69 8.44 -2.64 -3.31
CA ARG A 69 9.56 -2.18 -2.49
C ARG A 69 9.62 -2.89 -1.14
N ASN A 70 8.48 -3.19 -0.53
CA ASN A 70 8.42 -3.92 0.73
C ASN A 70 8.91 -5.35 0.57
N GLU A 71 8.50 -6.03 -0.51
CA GLU A 71 8.96 -7.38 -0.85
C GLU A 71 10.48 -7.44 -1.06
N GLU A 72 11.05 -6.46 -1.77
CA GLU A 72 12.51 -6.33 -1.93
C GLU A 72 13.22 -6.16 -0.59
N LEU A 73 12.69 -5.31 0.30
CA LEU A 73 13.25 -5.09 1.62
C LEU A 73 13.14 -6.33 2.52
N ALA A 74 12.03 -7.07 2.43
CA ALA A 74 11.84 -8.31 3.15
C ALA A 74 12.85 -9.38 2.70
N LEU A 75 13.06 -9.51 1.39
CA LEU A 75 14.07 -10.40 0.82
C LEU A 75 15.48 -10.02 1.29
N LEU A 76 15.81 -8.73 1.25
CA LEU A 76 17.09 -8.23 1.73
C LEU A 76 17.28 -8.52 3.22
N ALA A 77 16.27 -8.25 4.05
CA ALA A 77 16.31 -8.54 5.48
C ALA A 77 16.54 -10.04 5.76
N GLN A 78 15.90 -10.92 4.99
CA GLN A 78 16.11 -12.37 5.08
C GLN A 78 17.56 -12.75 4.73
N GLN A 79 18.11 -12.21 3.65
CA GLN A 79 19.51 -12.45 3.25
C GLN A 79 20.48 -11.99 4.34
N HIS A 80 20.27 -10.80 4.91
CA HIS A 80 21.09 -10.28 6.01
C HIS A 80 20.99 -11.17 7.26
N ALA A 81 19.79 -11.63 7.62
CA ALA A 81 19.60 -12.54 8.75
C ALA A 81 20.33 -13.87 8.54
N GLN A 82 20.31 -14.41 7.33
CA GLN A 82 21.05 -15.62 6.98
C GLN A 82 22.57 -15.40 7.09
N LEU A 83 23.10 -14.34 6.50
CA LEU A 83 24.53 -14.00 6.57
C LEU A 83 24.99 -13.81 8.02
N LEU A 84 24.20 -13.16 8.86
CA LEU A 84 24.51 -13.00 10.28
C LEU A 84 24.52 -14.35 11.02
N SER A 85 23.61 -15.25 10.69
CA SER A 85 23.58 -16.62 11.24
C SER A 85 24.82 -17.40 10.83
N GLU A 86 25.20 -17.34 9.56
CA GLU A 86 26.40 -17.99 9.03
C GLU A 86 27.68 -17.43 9.66
N ALA A 87 27.79 -16.11 9.79
CA ALA A 87 28.93 -15.45 10.45
C ALA A 87 29.07 -15.89 11.91
N LYS A 88 27.96 -15.99 12.66
CA LYS A 88 27.97 -16.49 14.04
C LYS A 88 28.47 -17.93 14.12
N LYS A 89 27.95 -18.82 13.27
CA LYS A 89 28.42 -20.21 13.22
C LYS A 89 29.92 -20.31 12.90
N TRP A 90 30.41 -19.45 12.01
CA TRP A 90 31.81 -19.42 11.66
C TRP A 90 32.69 -18.93 12.82
N LEU A 91 32.26 -17.90 13.54
CA LEU A 91 32.89 -17.41 14.77
C LEU A 91 32.97 -18.52 15.84
N ASP A 92 31.86 -19.20 16.11
CA ASP A 92 31.82 -20.30 17.09
C ASP A 92 32.81 -21.42 16.71
N SER A 93 32.82 -21.81 15.43
CA SER A 93 33.76 -22.81 14.91
C SER A 93 35.22 -22.38 15.03
N PHE A 94 35.49 -21.09 14.74
CA PHE A 94 36.83 -20.53 14.88
C PHE A 94 37.30 -20.52 16.34
N GLU A 95 36.43 -20.13 17.28
CA GLU A 95 36.74 -20.16 18.70
C GLU A 95 37.03 -21.58 19.22
N GLN A 96 36.22 -22.56 18.81
CA GLN A 96 36.46 -23.96 19.14
C GLN A 96 37.82 -24.44 18.62
N ARG A 97 38.17 -24.12 17.37
CA ARG A 97 39.48 -24.47 16.80
C ARG A 97 40.62 -23.79 17.55
N ARG A 98 40.45 -22.52 17.92
CA ARG A 98 41.43 -21.77 18.72
C ARG A 98 41.70 -22.47 20.06
N LEU A 99 40.64 -22.89 20.77
CA LEU A 99 40.77 -23.60 22.05
C LEU A 99 41.49 -24.95 21.90
N ILE A 100 41.14 -25.73 20.88
CA ILE A 100 41.79 -27.03 20.59
C ILE A 100 43.29 -26.83 20.31
N LEU A 101 43.64 -25.84 19.50
CA LEU A 101 45.04 -25.53 19.18
C LEU A 101 45.81 -25.06 20.42
N GLN A 102 45.20 -24.21 21.25
CA GLN A 102 45.80 -23.73 22.49
C GLN A 102 46.06 -24.88 23.48
N ASP A 103 45.11 -25.80 23.64
CA ASP A 103 45.24 -26.99 24.48
C ASP A 103 46.34 -27.93 23.94
N ARG A 104 46.39 -28.15 22.62
CA ARG A 104 47.45 -28.95 21.99
C ARG A 104 48.83 -28.31 22.18
N TYR A 105 48.95 -27.00 21.98
CA TYR A 105 50.20 -26.27 22.20
C TYR A 105 50.66 -26.43 23.64
N THR A 106 49.76 -26.19 24.61
CA THR A 106 50.04 -26.32 26.05
C THR A 106 50.55 -27.71 26.40
N ARG A 107 49.93 -28.77 25.87
CA ARG A 107 50.38 -30.16 26.08
C ARG A 107 51.77 -30.45 25.50
N LEU A 108 52.11 -29.83 24.37
CA LEU A 108 53.42 -30.02 23.72
C LEU A 108 54.53 -29.19 24.34
N THR A 109 54.21 -28.04 24.94
CA THR A 109 55.20 -27.13 25.52
C THR A 109 55.31 -27.23 27.04
N GLN A 110 54.42 -27.97 27.72
CA GLN A 110 54.60 -28.28 29.13
C GLN A 110 55.81 -29.19 29.33
N PRO A 111 56.78 -28.82 30.18
CA PRO A 111 57.95 -29.66 30.44
C PRO A 111 57.50 -30.97 31.09
N LEU A 112 58.01 -32.11 30.57
CA LEU A 112 57.95 -33.39 31.26
C LEU A 112 58.48 -33.18 32.68
N ALA A 113 57.61 -33.32 33.68
CA ALA A 113 58.02 -33.27 35.08
C ALA A 113 59.19 -34.24 35.25
N PRO A 114 60.32 -33.83 35.88
CA PRO A 114 61.47 -34.70 36.01
C PRO A 114 61.03 -35.96 36.75
N SER A 115 61.09 -37.10 36.04
CA SER A 115 60.94 -38.42 36.61
C SER A 115 61.87 -38.51 37.81
N LYS A 116 61.31 -38.56 39.03
CA LYS A 116 62.09 -38.86 40.23
C LYS A 116 62.68 -40.25 40.03
N ALA A 117 63.96 -40.29 39.64
CA ALA A 117 64.77 -41.48 39.71
C ALA A 117 64.69 -42.00 41.16
N ARG A 118 64.09 -43.18 41.33
CA ARG A 118 64.12 -43.91 42.60
C ARG A 118 65.55 -44.44 42.76
N GLY A 119 66.23 -43.97 43.80
CA GLY A 119 67.39 -44.65 44.37
C GLY A 119 67.01 -45.91 45.13
#